data_AF-A0A8S3QI72-F1
#
_entry.id   AF-A0A8S3QI72-F1
#
_cell.length_a   1.000
_cell.length_b   1.000
_cell.length_c   1.000
_cell.angle_alpha   90.00
_cell.angle_beta   90.00
_cell.angle_gamma   90.00
#
_symmetry.space_group_name_H-M   'P 1'
#
loop_
_entity.id
_entity.type
_entity.pdbx_description
1 polymer ?
#
loop_
_entity_poly.entity_id
_entity_poly.type
_entity_poly.pdbx_seq_one_letter_code
_entity_poly.pdbx_strand_id
1 'polypeptide(L)'
;MPKKCNIGRTVMADFNEFARKLRCRFHFGNTESRGMHPFRQKSFYEQTPACFELENYLDLTKFELSNLDLRNNYYNFTKEQQLGLRSLKNMQDIIFSRNATSKSDKGGAIVISKKTHYIKEGLRQLNSIHYTEIQEPNLLLIKNNIQTQSNRMFDNGHLKQRGYKEHEILRNCESALNIERPELLRFKQESDKQIPLVFVTKYHFSLGNINKALRKHYKKLVRNAKCRELFPKPPMVAYSRHRNLKEILTRSVVQYEGLGQEPRCVGSWRIGKRG
;
A
#
# COMPACT_ATOMS: atom_id res chain seq x y z
N MET A 1 12.80 -2.81 17.22
CA MET A 1 12.35 -4.14 16.77
C MET A 1 10.88 -4.31 17.08
N PRO A 2 10.11 -5.20 16.41
CA PRO A 2 8.76 -5.46 16.88
C PRO A 2 8.89 -5.81 18.37
N LYS A 3 8.23 -5.01 19.23
CA LYS A 3 7.92 -5.40 20.62
C LYS A 3 7.39 -6.83 20.54
N LYS A 4 7.67 -7.70 21.54
CA LYS A 4 7.08 -9.06 21.64
C LYS A 4 5.72 -9.00 20.97
N CYS A 5 5.58 -9.66 19.81
CA CYS A 5 4.34 -9.54 19.04
C CYS A 5 3.31 -10.22 19.93
N ASN A 6 2.59 -9.43 20.71
CA ASN A 6 1.47 -9.92 21.45
C ASN A 6 0.40 -10.10 20.38
N ILE A 7 0.45 -11.28 19.77
CA ILE A 7 -0.39 -11.68 18.65
C ILE A 7 -1.85 -11.46 19.06
N GLY A 8 -2.21 -11.82 20.30
CA GLY A 8 -3.50 -11.48 20.91
C GLY A 8 -3.82 -9.99 20.85
N ARG A 9 -2.95 -9.10 21.36
CA ARG A 9 -3.16 -7.64 21.25
C ARG A 9 -3.28 -7.15 19.81
N THR A 10 -2.54 -7.75 18.87
CA THR A 10 -2.58 -7.37 17.45
C THR A 10 -3.91 -7.76 16.83
N VAL A 11 -4.34 -9.02 17.04
CA VAL A 11 -5.64 -9.53 16.58
C VAL A 11 -6.79 -8.74 17.19
N MET A 12 -6.71 -8.37 18.47
CA MET A 12 -7.71 -7.53 19.13
C MET A 12 -7.78 -6.13 18.54
N ALA A 13 -6.63 -5.49 18.27
CA ALA A 13 -6.58 -4.18 17.63
C ALA A 13 -7.18 -4.23 16.21
N ASP A 14 -6.81 -5.26 15.45
CA ASP A 14 -7.37 -5.50 14.12
C ASP A 14 -8.88 -5.75 14.20
N PHE A 15 -9.35 -6.48 15.22
CA PHE A 15 -10.78 -6.77 15.44
C PHE A 15 -11.56 -5.52 15.81
N ASN A 16 -11.01 -4.61 16.60
CA ASN A 16 -11.65 -3.32 16.90
C ASN A 16 -11.83 -2.49 15.62
N GLU A 17 -10.83 -2.47 14.73
CA GLU A 17 -10.95 -1.81 13.43
C GLU A 17 -12.00 -2.48 12.54
N PHE A 18 -12.14 -3.80 12.61
CA PHE A 18 -13.21 -4.53 11.96
C PHE A 18 -14.59 -4.18 12.53
N ALA A 19 -14.76 -4.21 13.85
CA ALA A 19 -15.98 -3.84 14.54
C ALA A 19 -16.41 -2.40 14.17
N ARG A 20 -15.46 -1.47 14.14
CA ARG A 20 -15.67 -0.09 13.71
C ARG A 20 -16.22 -0.03 12.28
N LYS A 21 -15.67 -0.80 11.35
CA LYS A 21 -16.18 -0.89 9.96
C LYS A 21 -17.61 -1.41 9.90
N LEU A 22 -17.98 -2.41 10.71
CA LEU A 22 -19.36 -2.89 10.75
C LEU A 22 -20.31 -1.80 11.26
N ARG A 23 -19.95 -1.10 12.34
CA ARG A 23 -20.77 -0.01 12.88
C ARG A 23 -20.93 1.12 11.86
N CYS A 24 -19.84 1.52 11.20
CA CYS A 24 -19.89 2.52 10.13
C CYS A 24 -20.78 2.05 8.97
N ARG A 25 -20.67 0.80 8.53
CA ARG A 25 -21.51 0.26 7.44
C ARG A 25 -22.98 0.14 7.85
N PHE A 26 -23.27 -0.16 9.11
CA PHE A 26 -24.65 -0.16 9.61
C PHE A 26 -25.28 1.24 9.61
N HIS A 27 -24.49 2.26 9.94
CA HIS A 27 -24.97 3.63 10.01
C HIS A 27 -25.07 4.31 8.64
N PHE A 28 -24.04 4.15 7.80
CA PHE A 28 -23.92 4.82 6.50
C PHE A 28 -24.26 3.92 5.30
N GLY A 29 -24.68 2.68 5.52
CA GLY A 29 -24.90 1.70 4.44
C GLY A 29 -25.94 2.13 3.40
N ASN A 30 -26.86 3.03 3.78
CA ASN A 30 -27.92 3.52 2.92
C ASN A 30 -27.60 4.89 2.29
N THR A 31 -26.42 5.47 2.55
CA THR A 31 -26.03 6.75 1.94
C THR A 31 -25.32 6.51 0.61
N GLU A 32 -25.72 7.26 -0.42
CA GLU A 32 -25.06 7.22 -1.73
C GLU A 32 -23.56 7.51 -1.60
N SER A 33 -22.74 6.71 -2.30
CA SER A 33 -21.30 6.90 -2.34
C SER A 33 -20.96 8.16 -3.13
N ARG A 34 -20.73 9.27 -2.44
CA ARG A 34 -20.13 10.46 -3.06
C ARG A 34 -18.70 10.09 -3.43
N GLY A 35 -18.35 10.23 -4.71
CA GLY A 35 -17.04 9.87 -5.26
C GLY A 35 -15.90 10.24 -4.32
N MET A 36 -15.15 9.24 -3.87
CA MET A 36 -14.18 9.41 -2.80
C MET A 36 -12.87 9.99 -3.36
N HIS A 37 -12.46 11.16 -2.87
CA HIS A 37 -11.22 11.80 -3.31
C HIS A 37 -9.97 10.99 -2.91
N PRO A 38 -8.96 10.81 -3.80
CA PRO A 38 -7.79 9.97 -3.52
C PRO A 38 -6.96 10.42 -2.31
N PHE A 39 -6.92 11.72 -2.03
CA PHE A 39 -6.14 12.30 -0.93
C PHE A 39 -6.95 12.47 0.36
N ARG A 40 -8.02 11.68 0.53
CA ARG A 40 -8.84 11.73 1.74
C ARG A 40 -8.04 11.30 2.97
N GLN A 41 -8.05 12.15 4.00
CA GLN A 41 -7.57 11.76 5.32
C GLN A 41 -8.51 10.73 5.94
N LYS A 42 -7.93 9.69 6.55
CA LYS A 42 -8.72 8.66 7.24
C LYS A 42 -9.45 9.28 8.44
N SER A 43 -10.75 9.02 8.54
CA SER A 43 -11.55 9.41 9.69
C SER A 43 -11.28 8.48 10.87
N PHE A 44 -11.04 9.05 12.06
CA PHE A 44 -11.00 8.35 13.34
C PHE A 44 -12.38 8.22 13.99
N TYR A 45 -13.43 8.47 13.23
CA TYR A 45 -14.79 8.43 13.71
C TYR A 45 -15.17 7.03 14.20
N GLU A 46 -15.63 6.98 15.45
CA GLU A 46 -16.19 5.80 16.11
C GLU A 46 -17.65 6.08 16.44
N GLN A 47 -18.51 5.12 16.10
CA GLN A 47 -19.94 5.23 16.35
C GLN A 47 -20.30 4.70 17.73
N THR A 48 -21.39 5.24 18.29
CA THR A 48 -22.08 4.65 19.44
C THR A 48 -22.59 3.24 19.09
N PRO A 49 -22.85 2.38 20.09
CA PRO A 49 -23.39 1.04 19.89
C PRO A 49 -24.61 1.07 18.97
N ALA A 50 -24.60 0.24 17.92
CA ALA A 50 -25.57 0.37 16.83
C ALA A 50 -26.92 -0.29 17.15
N CYS A 51 -27.03 -1.61 16.94
CA CYS A 51 -28.20 -2.40 17.30
C CYS A 51 -27.78 -3.61 18.14
N PHE A 52 -28.72 -4.16 18.91
CA PHE A 52 -28.45 -5.28 19.81
C PHE A 52 -27.86 -6.49 19.07
N GLU A 53 -28.39 -6.88 17.91
CA GLU A 53 -27.86 -8.04 17.17
C GLU A 53 -26.42 -7.83 16.69
N LEU A 54 -26.07 -6.61 16.27
CA LEU A 54 -24.72 -6.29 15.84
C LEU A 54 -23.76 -6.31 17.03
N GLU A 55 -24.09 -5.64 18.12
CA GLU A 55 -23.22 -5.56 19.29
C GLU A 55 -23.07 -6.93 19.96
N ASN A 56 -24.15 -7.70 20.09
CA ASN A 56 -24.09 -9.07 20.58
C ASN A 56 -23.18 -9.97 19.71
N TYR A 57 -23.26 -9.83 18.37
CA TYR A 57 -22.34 -10.52 17.48
C TYR A 57 -20.88 -10.10 17.72
N LEU A 58 -20.62 -8.80 17.87
CA LEU A 58 -19.28 -8.27 18.10
C LEU A 58 -18.72 -8.74 19.44
N ASP A 59 -19.50 -8.71 20.51
CA ASP A 59 -19.09 -9.11 21.85
C ASP A 59 -18.78 -10.61 21.95
N LEU A 60 -19.68 -11.46 21.43
CA LEU A 60 -19.46 -12.90 21.38
C LEU A 60 -18.22 -13.25 20.55
N THR A 61 -18.05 -12.61 19.40
CA THR A 61 -16.88 -12.83 18.55
C THR A 61 -15.60 -12.35 19.24
N LYS A 62 -15.63 -11.19 19.90
CA LYS A 62 -14.50 -10.65 20.66
C LYS A 62 -14.06 -11.64 21.75
N PHE A 63 -15.02 -12.20 22.48
CA PHE A 63 -14.78 -13.20 23.51
C PHE A 63 -14.14 -14.48 22.95
N GLU A 64 -14.66 -15.01 21.84
CA GLU A 64 -14.06 -16.18 21.17
C GLU A 64 -12.62 -15.88 20.69
N LEU A 65 -12.39 -14.69 20.14
CA LEU A 65 -11.08 -14.28 19.66
C LEU A 65 -10.09 -14.05 20.82
N SER A 66 -10.54 -13.59 21.99
CA SER A 66 -9.69 -13.41 23.17
C SER A 66 -9.27 -14.73 23.78
N ASN A 67 -10.08 -15.77 23.61
CA ASN A 67 -9.82 -17.13 24.11
C ASN A 67 -9.16 -18.04 23.07
N LEU A 68 -8.58 -17.48 22.00
CA LEU A 68 -7.84 -18.28 21.03
C LEU A 68 -6.56 -18.85 21.65
N ASP A 69 -6.38 -20.17 21.53
CA ASP A 69 -5.14 -20.84 21.90
C ASP A 69 -3.99 -20.31 21.05
N LEU A 70 -3.11 -19.52 21.68
CA LEU A 70 -1.87 -19.08 21.08
C LEU A 70 -0.81 -20.15 21.30
N ARG A 71 -0.54 -20.98 20.27
CA ARG A 71 0.58 -21.94 20.30
C ARG A 71 1.92 -21.23 20.57
N ASN A 72 2.89 -21.95 21.12
CA ASN A 72 4.21 -21.44 21.47
C ASN A 72 4.89 -20.70 20.31
N ASN A 73 5.52 -19.57 20.62
CA ASN A 73 6.13 -18.68 19.64
C ASN A 73 7.59 -19.07 19.37
N TYR A 74 7.91 -19.41 18.12
CA TYR A 74 9.27 -19.55 17.63
C TYR A 74 9.70 -18.24 16.97
N TYR A 75 10.77 -17.64 17.50
CA TYR A 75 11.41 -16.51 16.82
C TYR A 75 12.25 -17.03 15.67
N ASN A 76 12.05 -16.47 14.48
CA ASN A 76 12.88 -16.76 13.31
C ASN A 76 14.31 -16.17 13.41
N PHE A 77 14.61 -15.41 14.47
CA PHE A 77 15.90 -14.76 14.68
C PHE A 77 16.38 -14.95 16.12
N THR A 78 17.68 -15.22 16.27
CA THR A 78 18.36 -15.27 17.56
C THR A 78 18.38 -13.89 18.23
N LYS A 79 18.67 -13.85 19.54
CA LYS A 79 18.78 -12.57 20.27
C LYS A 79 19.87 -11.67 19.69
N GLU A 80 21.01 -12.23 19.31
CA GLU A 80 22.13 -11.50 18.70
C GLU A 80 21.75 -10.90 17.36
N GLN A 81 21.08 -11.67 16.49
CA GLN A 81 20.58 -11.16 15.20
C GLN A 81 19.58 -10.01 15.41
N GLN A 82 18.69 -10.12 16.41
CA GLN A 82 17.76 -9.04 16.74
C GLN A 82 18.48 -7.79 17.25
N LEU A 83 19.58 -7.93 18.01
CA LEU A 83 20.41 -6.81 18.44
C LEU A 83 21.14 -6.19 17.25
N GLY A 84 21.79 -6.98 16.41
CA GLY A 84 22.43 -6.51 15.18
C GLY A 84 21.49 -5.72 14.28
N LEU A 85 20.26 -6.23 14.06
CA LEU A 85 19.23 -5.50 13.32
C LEU A 85 18.78 -4.20 13.99
N ARG A 86 18.82 -4.10 15.34
CA ARG A 86 18.51 -2.85 16.05
C ARG A 86 19.59 -1.82 15.80
N SER A 87 20.86 -2.24 15.95
CA SER A 87 22.01 -1.40 15.67
C SER A 87 21.96 -0.90 14.24
N LEU A 88 21.73 -1.81 13.28
CA LEU A 88 21.64 -1.48 11.86
C LEU A 88 20.48 -0.52 11.55
N LYS A 89 19.32 -0.71 12.19
CA LYS A 89 18.18 0.19 12.04
C LYS A 89 18.51 1.60 12.54
N ASN A 90 19.31 1.73 13.61
CA ASN A 90 19.59 3.01 14.25
C ASN A 90 20.78 3.75 13.62
N MET A 91 21.67 3.06 12.90
CA MET A 91 22.76 3.67 12.15
C MET A 91 22.25 4.73 11.17
N GLN A 92 22.80 5.94 11.26
CA GLN A 92 22.45 7.07 10.36
C GLN A 92 23.41 7.19 9.16
N ASP A 93 24.61 6.61 9.26
CA ASP A 93 25.66 6.68 8.23
C ASP A 93 25.42 5.73 7.05
N ILE A 94 24.45 4.83 7.17
CA ILE A 94 24.14 3.82 6.16
C ILE A 94 22.74 4.09 5.62
N ILE A 95 22.64 4.17 4.29
CA ILE A 95 21.39 4.23 3.55
C ILE A 95 21.04 2.82 3.07
N PHE A 96 19.82 2.40 3.39
CA PHE A 96 19.15 1.25 2.79
C PHE A 96 18.20 1.75 1.72
N SER A 97 18.66 1.79 0.48
CA SER A 97 17.83 2.26 -0.64
C SER A 97 17.08 1.11 -1.30
N ARG A 98 15.83 1.38 -1.69
CA ARG A 98 15.05 0.53 -2.62
C ARG A 98 15.43 0.77 -4.09
N ASN A 99 16.15 1.87 -4.36
CA ASN A 99 16.57 2.28 -5.68
C ASN A 99 18.09 2.46 -5.64
N ALA A 100 18.84 1.45 -6.07
CA ALA A 100 20.11 1.76 -6.67
C ALA A 100 19.79 2.56 -7.93
N THR A 101 20.10 3.85 -7.94
CA THR A 101 20.24 4.65 -9.15
C THR A 101 21.44 4.10 -9.95
N SER A 102 21.26 2.88 -10.46
CA SER A 102 22.04 2.19 -11.49
C SER A 102 21.50 0.76 -11.63
N LYS A 103 20.65 0.56 -12.65
CA LYS A 103 20.34 -0.72 -13.32
C LYS A 103 20.06 -1.93 -12.41
N SER A 104 18.92 -1.91 -11.72
CA SER A 104 18.15 -3.15 -11.56
C SER A 104 16.84 -2.98 -12.30
N ASP A 105 16.84 -3.39 -13.57
CA ASP A 105 15.66 -3.45 -14.44
C ASP A 105 14.60 -4.46 -13.95
N LYS A 106 14.83 -5.21 -12.86
CA LYS A 106 13.88 -6.18 -12.31
C LYS A 106 14.01 -6.23 -10.78
N GLY A 107 13.06 -5.58 -10.09
CA GLY A 107 13.13 -5.25 -8.67
C GLY A 107 13.25 -6.43 -7.70
N GLY A 108 14.01 -6.23 -6.61
CA GLY A 108 14.07 -7.14 -5.47
C GLY A 108 15.22 -6.87 -4.50
N ALA A 109 16.38 -6.43 -5.00
CA ALA A 109 17.60 -6.25 -4.20
C ALA A 109 17.53 -5.08 -3.20
N ILE A 110 18.19 -5.25 -2.05
CA ILE A 110 18.44 -4.19 -1.07
C ILE A 110 19.87 -3.72 -1.29
N VAL A 111 20.06 -2.43 -1.55
CA VAL A 111 21.40 -1.84 -1.64
C VAL A 111 21.73 -1.13 -0.34
N ILE A 112 22.88 -1.51 0.21
CA ILE A 112 23.45 -0.95 1.42
C ILE A 112 24.60 -0.05 0.98
N SER A 113 24.54 1.23 1.32
CA SER A 113 25.59 2.17 0.96
C SER A 113 25.80 3.20 2.04
N LYS A 114 27.04 3.69 2.19
CA LYS A 114 27.30 4.84 3.06
C LYS A 114 26.55 6.07 2.54
N LYS A 115 25.95 6.85 3.42
CA LYS A 115 25.20 8.08 3.11
C LYS A 115 26.02 9.04 2.26
N THR A 116 27.28 9.24 2.63
CA THR A 116 28.22 10.12 1.90
C THR A 116 28.44 9.68 0.45
N HIS A 117 28.66 8.38 0.21
CA HIS A 117 28.84 7.84 -1.13
C HIS A 117 27.57 7.94 -1.97
N TYR A 118 26.41 7.65 -1.38
CA TYR A 118 25.12 7.75 -2.07
C TYR A 118 24.82 9.20 -2.51
N ILE A 119 25.05 10.18 -1.62
CA ILE A 119 24.87 11.60 -1.95
C ILE A 119 25.87 12.04 -3.02
N LYS A 120 27.15 11.67 -2.88
CA LYS A 120 28.20 12.01 -3.86
C LYS A 120 27.87 11.45 -5.25
N GLU A 121 27.44 10.20 -5.33
CA GLU A 121 27.05 9.58 -6.61
C GLU A 121 25.78 10.22 -7.20
N GLY A 122 24.79 10.54 -6.36
CA GLY A 122 23.60 11.28 -6.78
C GLY A 122 23.94 12.65 -7.37
N LEU A 123 24.79 13.43 -6.69
CA LEU A 123 25.26 14.73 -7.17
C LEU A 123 26.10 14.61 -8.44
N ARG A 124 26.96 13.59 -8.54
CA ARG A 124 27.71 13.30 -9.77
C ARG A 124 26.78 13.02 -10.95
N GLN A 125 25.70 12.27 -10.74
CA GLN A 125 24.71 12.00 -11.78
C GLN A 125 23.92 13.24 -12.17
N LEU A 126 23.51 14.06 -11.19
CA LEU A 126 22.76 15.31 -11.41
C LEU A 126 23.59 16.36 -12.15
N ASN A 127 24.87 16.51 -11.81
CA ASN A 127 25.81 17.43 -12.46
C ASN A 127 26.34 16.90 -13.81
N SER A 128 25.69 15.90 -14.40
CA SER A 128 26.07 15.37 -15.71
C SER A 128 25.42 16.16 -16.84
N ILE A 129 26.00 16.04 -18.04
CA ILE A 129 25.45 16.56 -19.31
C ILE A 129 24.00 16.09 -19.63
N HIS A 130 23.46 15.15 -18.86
CA HIS A 130 22.17 14.52 -19.10
C HIS A 130 20.99 15.19 -18.41
N TYR A 131 21.23 16.07 -17.43
CA TYR A 131 20.18 16.77 -16.69
C TYR A 131 20.41 18.28 -16.73
N THR A 132 19.34 19.04 -16.93
CA THR A 132 19.33 20.51 -16.92
C THR A 132 18.14 20.99 -16.13
N GLU A 133 18.30 22.09 -15.39
CA GLU A 133 17.19 22.73 -14.71
C GLU A 133 16.21 23.31 -15.74
N ILE A 134 14.92 23.11 -15.51
CA ILE A 134 13.85 23.60 -16.38
C ILE A 134 12.96 24.48 -15.51
N GLN A 135 12.87 25.76 -15.84
CA GLN A 135 12.09 26.76 -15.10
C GLN A 135 10.58 26.46 -15.17
N GLU A 136 10.06 26.07 -16.34
CA GLU A 136 8.67 25.63 -16.51
C GLU A 136 8.56 24.43 -17.46
N PRO A 137 7.73 23.42 -17.13
CA PRO A 137 7.57 22.25 -17.98
C PRO A 137 6.80 22.60 -19.26
N ASN A 138 7.49 22.63 -20.40
CA ASN A 138 6.82 22.71 -21.69
C ASN A 138 6.18 21.34 -22.02
N LEU A 139 4.93 21.15 -21.58
CA LEU A 139 4.18 19.90 -21.74
C LEU A 139 4.01 19.50 -23.20
N LEU A 140 3.93 20.47 -24.13
CA LEU A 140 3.77 20.21 -25.55
C LEU A 140 5.06 19.65 -26.15
N LEU A 141 6.21 20.24 -25.82
CA LEU A 141 7.53 19.74 -26.21
C LEU A 141 7.75 18.31 -25.67
N ILE A 142 7.44 18.07 -24.40
CA ILE A 142 7.57 16.75 -23.78
C ILE A 142 6.67 15.72 -24.50
N LYS A 143 5.42 16.08 -24.80
CA LYS A 143 4.50 15.22 -25.55
C LYS A 143 5.09 14.85 -26.91
N ASN A 144 5.57 15.84 -27.66
CA ASN A 144 6.15 15.63 -28.98
C ASN A 144 7.41 14.76 -28.91
N ASN A 145 8.30 14.98 -27.94
CA ASN A 145 9.49 14.16 -27.78
C ASN A 145 9.13 12.70 -27.43
N ILE A 146 8.14 12.47 -26.56
CA ILE A 146 7.66 11.12 -26.25
C ILE A 146 7.09 10.46 -27.51
N GLN A 147 6.31 11.17 -28.33
CA GLN A 147 5.77 10.64 -29.58
C GLN A 147 6.88 10.29 -30.57
N THR A 148 7.82 11.22 -30.82
CA THR A 148 8.96 10.99 -31.73
C THR A 148 9.80 9.79 -31.31
N GLN A 149 10.11 9.67 -30.02
CA GLN A 149 10.89 8.52 -29.52
C GLN A 149 10.09 7.21 -29.61
N SER A 150 8.78 7.25 -29.35
CA SER A 150 7.92 6.07 -29.46
C SER A 150 7.83 5.57 -30.90
N ASN A 151 7.66 6.47 -31.87
CA ASN A 151 7.64 6.16 -33.30
C ASN A 151 8.99 5.59 -33.74
N ARG A 152 10.10 6.23 -33.37
CA ARG A 152 11.45 5.73 -33.65
C ARG A 152 11.68 4.33 -33.07
N MET A 153 11.18 4.04 -31.87
CA MET A 153 11.27 2.71 -31.27
C MET A 153 10.42 1.66 -31.99
N PHE A 154 9.28 2.06 -32.53
CA PHE A 154 8.41 1.22 -33.34
C PHE A 154 9.05 0.91 -34.70
N ASP A 155 9.51 1.94 -35.41
CA ASP A 155 10.13 1.85 -36.74
C ASP A 155 11.41 1.01 -36.69
N ASN A 156 12.22 1.18 -35.65
CA ASN A 156 13.42 0.38 -35.42
C ASN A 156 13.14 -1.07 -34.97
N GLY A 157 11.86 -1.44 -34.79
CA GLY A 157 11.46 -2.80 -34.40
C GLY A 157 11.85 -3.20 -32.98
N HIS A 158 12.29 -2.28 -32.13
CA HIS A 158 12.76 -2.59 -30.77
C HIS A 158 11.69 -3.25 -29.90
N LEU A 159 10.42 -2.90 -30.12
CA LEU A 159 9.29 -3.51 -29.40
C LEU A 159 9.01 -4.93 -29.88
N LYS A 160 9.09 -5.18 -31.20
CA LYS A 160 8.95 -6.52 -31.78
C LYS A 160 10.10 -7.45 -31.30
N GLN A 161 11.33 -6.94 -31.26
CA GLN A 161 12.50 -7.67 -30.75
C GLN A 161 12.36 -8.06 -29.27
N ARG A 162 11.60 -7.29 -28.47
CA ARG A 162 11.29 -7.61 -27.07
C ARG A 162 10.14 -8.61 -26.89
N GLY A 163 9.53 -9.07 -27.99
CA GLY A 163 8.46 -10.07 -27.99
C GLY A 163 7.05 -9.49 -27.84
N TYR A 164 6.86 -8.18 -27.99
CA TYR A 164 5.52 -7.58 -28.04
C TYR A 164 4.87 -7.84 -29.40
N LYS A 165 3.59 -8.20 -29.41
CA LYS A 165 2.84 -8.46 -30.66
C LYS A 165 2.54 -7.15 -31.37
N GLU A 166 2.72 -7.12 -32.69
CA GLU A 166 2.55 -5.92 -33.51
C GLU A 166 1.17 -5.26 -33.35
N HIS A 167 0.10 -6.06 -33.37
CA HIS A 167 -1.26 -5.54 -33.21
C HIS A 167 -1.52 -4.94 -31.81
N GLU A 168 -0.86 -5.43 -30.76
CA GLU A 168 -0.99 -4.86 -29.40
C GLU A 168 -0.27 -3.51 -29.33
N ILE A 169 0.88 -3.39 -30.00
CA ILE A 169 1.62 -2.14 -30.08
C ILE A 169 0.78 -1.08 -30.79
N LEU A 170 0.27 -1.40 -31.99
CA LEU A 170 -0.57 -0.50 -32.78
C LEU A 170 -1.83 -0.07 -32.00
N ARG A 171 -2.56 -1.01 -31.40
CA ARG A 171 -3.75 -0.72 -30.58
C ARG A 171 -3.44 0.24 -29.43
N ASN A 172 -2.33 0.03 -28.73
CA ASN A 172 -1.95 0.88 -27.61
C ASN A 172 -1.51 2.27 -28.07
N CYS A 173 -0.81 2.37 -29.20
CA CYS A 173 -0.46 3.65 -29.83
C CYS A 173 -1.70 4.44 -30.23
N GLU A 174 -2.65 3.80 -30.92
CA GLU A 174 -3.95 4.42 -31.28
C GLU A 174 -4.73 4.85 -30.04
N SER A 175 -4.80 3.99 -29.02
CA SER A 175 -5.45 4.33 -27.75
C SER A 175 -4.80 5.55 -27.09
N ALA A 176 -3.46 5.62 -27.06
CA ALA A 176 -2.74 6.74 -26.46
C ALA A 176 -2.91 8.06 -27.23
N LEU A 177 -3.14 8.00 -28.55
CA LEU A 177 -3.41 9.18 -29.38
C LEU A 177 -4.84 9.69 -29.23
N ASN A 178 -5.80 8.78 -29.03
CA ASN A 178 -7.23 9.09 -29.06
C ASN A 178 -7.82 9.44 -27.68
N ILE A 179 -7.15 9.12 -26.57
CA ILE A 179 -7.67 9.45 -25.24
C ILE A 179 -7.31 10.89 -24.87
N GLU A 180 -8.31 11.71 -24.59
CA GLU A 180 -8.10 13.10 -24.16
C GLU A 180 -7.64 13.20 -22.69
N ARG A 181 -6.86 14.25 -22.38
CA ARG A 181 -6.39 14.54 -21.02
C ARG A 181 -7.50 14.53 -19.95
N PRO A 182 -8.66 15.19 -20.11
CA PRO A 182 -9.72 15.14 -19.12
C PRO A 182 -10.20 13.71 -18.83
N GLU A 183 -10.24 12.84 -19.84
CA GLU A 183 -10.64 11.44 -19.67
C GLU A 183 -9.60 10.64 -18.90
N LEU A 184 -8.30 10.83 -19.16
CA LEU A 184 -7.20 10.22 -18.38
C LEU A 184 -7.19 10.64 -16.91
N LEU A 185 -7.70 11.84 -16.61
CA LEU A 185 -7.79 12.37 -15.25
C LEU A 185 -9.05 11.91 -14.52
N ARG A 186 -10.02 11.27 -15.21
CA ARG A 186 -11.18 10.68 -14.55
C ARG A 186 -10.73 9.46 -13.74
N PHE A 187 -11.15 9.42 -12.49
CA PHE A 187 -10.91 8.23 -11.68
C PHE A 187 -11.75 7.09 -12.22
N LYS A 188 -11.08 5.95 -12.43
CA LYS A 188 -11.76 4.69 -12.76
C LYS A 188 -12.76 4.40 -11.66
N GLN A 189 -14.05 4.41 -11.99
CA GLN A 189 -15.07 3.91 -11.09
C GLN A 189 -14.85 2.41 -10.91
N GLU A 190 -14.65 1.98 -9.67
CA GLU A 190 -14.61 0.55 -9.37
C GLU A 190 -15.98 -0.04 -9.70
N SER A 191 -15.99 -1.21 -10.35
CA SER A 191 -17.24 -1.95 -10.58
C SER A 191 -17.91 -2.20 -9.23
N ASP A 192 -19.24 -2.07 -9.18
CA ASP A 192 -20.10 -2.13 -7.98
C ASP A 192 -20.22 -3.55 -7.37
N LYS A 193 -19.11 -4.30 -7.38
CA LYS A 193 -19.01 -5.63 -6.82
C LYS A 193 -19.18 -5.51 -5.32
N GLN A 194 -20.21 -6.15 -4.79
CA GLN A 194 -20.45 -6.23 -3.35
C GLN A 194 -19.25 -6.88 -2.65
N ILE A 195 -18.37 -6.05 -2.10
CA ILE A 195 -17.15 -6.51 -1.42
C ILE A 195 -17.60 -7.25 -0.14
N PRO A 196 -17.19 -8.52 0.03
CA PRO A 196 -17.53 -9.28 1.23
C PRO A 196 -16.95 -8.60 2.46
N LEU A 197 -17.55 -8.86 3.62
CA LEU A 197 -17.06 -8.32 4.88
C LEU A 197 -15.75 -9.02 5.25
N VAL A 198 -14.61 -8.32 5.16
CA VAL A 198 -13.28 -8.93 5.40
C VAL A 198 -12.67 -8.46 6.71
N PHE A 199 -12.37 -9.40 7.60
CA PHE A 199 -11.47 -9.21 8.73
C PHE A 199 -10.02 -9.39 8.29
N VAL A 200 -9.22 -8.34 8.35
CA VAL A 200 -7.81 -8.40 7.96
C VAL A 200 -6.93 -8.44 9.20
N THR A 201 -6.13 -9.48 9.35
CA THR A 201 -5.12 -9.57 10.42
C THR A 201 -3.80 -10.11 9.87
N LYS A 202 -2.73 -10.07 10.65
CA LYS A 202 -1.44 -10.64 10.22
C LYS A 202 -1.46 -12.15 10.36
N TYR A 203 -0.95 -12.85 9.35
CA TYR A 203 -0.76 -14.30 9.44
C TYR A 203 0.17 -14.64 10.61
N HIS A 204 -0.15 -15.65 11.40
CA HIS A 204 0.78 -16.23 12.37
C HIS A 204 0.41 -17.70 12.62
N PHE A 205 1.41 -18.59 12.66
CA PHE A 205 1.21 -20.04 12.75
C PHE A 205 0.52 -20.48 14.06
N SER A 206 0.69 -19.71 15.13
CA SER A 206 0.02 -19.93 16.43
C SER A 206 -1.43 -19.49 16.48
N LEU A 207 -1.98 -18.89 15.41
CA LEU A 207 -3.38 -18.49 15.42
C LEU A 207 -4.26 -19.72 15.26
N GLY A 208 -5.18 -19.89 16.20
CA GLY A 208 -6.31 -20.80 16.04
C GLY A 208 -7.21 -20.42 14.87
N ASN A 209 -8.30 -21.18 14.67
CA ASN A 209 -9.19 -20.99 13.53
C ASN A 209 -10.10 -19.76 13.70
N ILE A 210 -9.57 -18.56 13.38
CA ILE A 210 -10.27 -17.26 13.43
C ILE A 210 -11.55 -17.28 12.57
N ASN A 211 -11.49 -17.93 11.40
CA ASN A 211 -12.65 -18.05 10.51
C ASN A 211 -13.83 -18.75 11.20
N LYS A 212 -13.55 -19.77 12.04
CA LYS A 212 -14.57 -20.46 12.83
C LYS A 212 -15.23 -19.50 13.81
N ALA A 213 -14.45 -18.70 14.55
CA ALA A 213 -14.95 -17.73 15.52
C ALA A 213 -15.89 -16.69 14.87
N LEU A 214 -15.48 -16.11 13.74
CA LEU A 214 -16.30 -15.13 13.00
C LEU A 214 -17.60 -15.72 12.45
N ARG A 215 -17.56 -16.95 11.92
CA ARG A 215 -18.75 -17.58 11.31
C ARG A 215 -19.73 -18.14 12.34
N LYS A 216 -19.24 -18.54 13.52
CA LYS A 216 -20.04 -19.15 14.60
C LYS A 216 -21.25 -18.31 14.99
N HIS A 217 -21.06 -16.99 15.12
CA HIS A 217 -22.11 -16.08 15.58
C HIS A 217 -22.79 -15.28 14.46
N TYR A 218 -22.37 -15.45 13.20
CA TYR A 218 -22.94 -14.72 12.07
C TYR A 218 -24.46 -14.90 11.91
N LYS A 219 -24.99 -16.09 12.22
CA LYS A 219 -26.45 -16.35 12.19
C LYS A 219 -27.22 -15.41 13.13
N LYS A 220 -26.63 -14.99 14.26
CA LYS A 220 -27.25 -14.06 15.21
C LYS A 220 -27.31 -12.64 14.64
N LEU A 221 -26.29 -12.22 13.88
CA LEU A 221 -26.25 -10.92 13.21
C LEU A 221 -27.38 -10.77 12.17
N VAL A 222 -27.60 -11.81 11.36
CA VAL A 222 -28.58 -11.81 10.25
C VAL A 222 -30.04 -11.92 10.71
N ARG A 223 -30.27 -12.07 12.02
CA ARG A 223 -31.63 -12.10 12.59
C ARG A 223 -32.34 -10.76 12.39
N ASN A 224 -31.58 -9.66 12.44
CA ASN A 224 -32.06 -8.31 12.14
C ASN A 224 -32.18 -8.10 10.61
N ALA A 225 -33.33 -7.58 10.16
CA ALA A 225 -33.61 -7.35 8.74
C ALA A 225 -32.60 -6.39 8.08
N LYS A 226 -32.25 -5.29 8.76
CA LYS A 226 -31.28 -4.31 8.27
C LYS A 226 -29.87 -4.91 8.17
N CYS A 227 -29.47 -5.72 9.16
CA CYS A 227 -28.18 -6.42 9.10
C CYS A 227 -28.13 -7.46 7.98
N ARG A 228 -29.25 -8.13 7.67
CA ARG A 228 -29.35 -9.08 6.57
C ARG A 228 -29.13 -8.43 5.21
N GLU A 229 -29.73 -7.26 5.00
CA GLU A 229 -29.57 -6.47 3.78
C GLU A 229 -28.14 -5.94 3.62
N LEU A 230 -27.58 -5.36 4.68
CA LEU A 230 -26.25 -4.76 4.64
C LEU A 230 -25.10 -5.77 4.60
N PHE A 231 -25.30 -6.96 5.19
CA PHE A 231 -24.29 -8.01 5.34
C PHE A 231 -24.82 -9.37 4.85
N PRO A 232 -25.07 -9.56 3.53
CA PRO A 232 -25.70 -10.78 3.01
C PRO A 232 -24.77 -12.00 3.00
N LYS A 233 -23.45 -11.80 3.08
CA LYS A 233 -22.45 -12.88 3.10
C LYS A 233 -21.73 -12.92 4.45
N PRO A 234 -21.37 -14.11 4.94
CA PRO A 234 -20.60 -14.24 6.17
C PRO A 234 -19.23 -13.57 6.04
N PRO A 235 -18.69 -13.05 7.15
CA PRO A 235 -17.36 -12.46 7.16
C PRO A 235 -16.28 -13.47 6.79
N MET A 236 -15.24 -12.98 6.13
CA MET A 236 -14.06 -13.73 5.71
C MET A 236 -12.82 -13.20 6.43
N VAL A 237 -11.92 -14.09 6.82
CA VAL A 237 -10.58 -13.69 7.28
C VAL A 237 -9.64 -13.59 6.08
N ALA A 238 -8.95 -12.47 5.96
CA ALA A 238 -7.79 -12.31 5.09
C ALA A 238 -6.54 -12.11 5.94
N TYR A 239 -5.46 -12.77 5.54
CA TYR A 239 -4.18 -12.62 6.22
C TYR A 239 -3.25 -11.70 5.44
N SER A 240 -2.72 -10.70 6.11
CA SER A 240 -1.64 -9.86 5.62
C SER A 240 -0.29 -10.40 6.09
N ARG A 241 0.76 -10.14 5.30
CA ARG A 241 2.12 -10.53 5.66
C ARG A 241 2.68 -9.65 6.78
N HIS A 242 3.64 -10.21 7.52
CA HIS A 242 4.44 -9.40 8.44
C HIS A 242 5.36 -8.42 7.67
N ARG A 243 5.84 -7.41 8.40
CA ARG A 243 6.88 -6.52 7.88
C ARG A 243 8.16 -7.32 7.69
N ASN A 244 8.73 -7.27 6.49
CA ASN A 244 9.99 -7.92 6.17
C ASN A 244 11.18 -7.04 6.58
N LEU A 245 12.40 -7.60 6.54
CA LEU A 245 13.63 -6.85 6.85
C LEU A 245 13.76 -5.60 5.99
N LYS A 246 13.39 -5.69 4.72
CA LYS A 246 13.32 -4.55 3.80
C LYS A 246 12.50 -3.41 4.42
N GLU A 247 11.23 -3.62 4.77
CA GLU A 247 10.37 -2.60 5.36
C GLU A 247 10.81 -2.10 6.73
N ILE A 248 11.59 -2.90 7.46
CA ILE A 248 12.13 -2.52 8.77
C ILE A 248 13.36 -1.61 8.61
N LEU A 249 14.20 -1.89 7.61
CA LEU A 249 15.51 -1.25 7.43
C LEU A 249 15.52 -0.12 6.40
N THR A 250 14.67 -0.17 5.36
CA THR A 250 14.67 0.85 4.31
C THR A 250 14.15 2.18 4.84
N ARG A 251 15.01 3.21 4.79
CA ARG A 251 14.67 4.62 5.02
C ARG A 251 14.74 5.31 3.67
N SER A 252 13.67 5.25 2.90
CA SER A 252 13.62 5.84 1.55
C SER A 252 13.49 7.37 1.55
N VAL A 253 13.41 8.00 2.72
CA VAL A 253 13.31 9.44 2.89
C VAL A 253 14.50 9.90 3.73
N VAL A 254 15.33 10.77 3.15
CA VAL A 254 16.36 11.50 3.91
C VAL A 254 15.60 12.51 4.77
N GLN A 255 15.66 12.35 6.10
CA GLN A 255 15.18 13.35 7.03
C GLN A 255 16.13 14.56 6.93
N TYR A 256 15.64 15.69 6.45
CA TYR A 256 16.36 16.96 6.51
C TYR A 256 16.27 17.48 7.95
N GLU A 257 17.34 17.34 8.71
CA GLU A 257 17.49 18.01 10.00
C GLU A 257 17.83 19.48 9.71
N GLY A 258 16.84 20.37 9.73
CA GLY A 258 17.12 21.79 9.45
C GLY A 258 15.94 22.77 9.40
N LEU A 259 14.68 22.32 9.31
CA LEU A 259 13.52 23.21 9.40
C LEU A 259 12.44 22.51 10.22
N GLY A 260 12.01 23.11 11.33
CA GLY A 260 11.00 22.59 12.26
C GLY A 260 9.57 22.50 11.71
N GLN A 261 9.42 22.35 10.40
CA GLN A 261 8.18 22.00 9.74
C GLN A 261 8.49 20.81 8.85
N GLU A 262 7.71 19.72 9.00
CA GLU A 262 7.68 18.69 7.96
C GLU A 262 7.56 19.41 6.61
N PRO A 263 8.43 19.17 5.62
CA PRO A 263 8.20 19.68 4.29
C PRO A 263 6.88 19.05 3.85
N ARG A 264 5.79 19.83 3.95
CA ARG A 264 4.56 19.53 3.23
C ARG A 264 5.03 19.28 1.81
N CYS A 265 4.67 18.13 1.26
CA CYS A 265 5.03 17.79 -0.11
C CYS A 265 4.33 18.79 -1.05
N VAL A 266 4.93 19.95 -1.26
CA VAL A 266 4.57 20.90 -2.30
C VAL A 266 5.39 20.50 -3.52
N GLY A 267 4.88 19.53 -4.28
CA GLY A 267 5.43 19.14 -5.58
C GLY A 267 6.74 18.35 -5.51
N SER A 268 6.67 17.05 -5.78
CA SER A 268 7.85 16.31 -6.22
C SER A 268 8.43 16.93 -7.50
N TRP A 269 9.66 17.43 -7.47
CA TRP A 269 10.37 17.90 -8.67
C TRP A 269 10.69 16.73 -9.59
N ARG A 270 10.35 16.87 -10.89
CA ARG A 270 10.59 15.85 -11.91
C ARG A 270 11.83 16.25 -12.72
N ILE A 271 12.88 15.47 -12.54
CA ILE A 271 14.08 15.53 -13.37
C ILE A 271 13.71 14.96 -14.76
N GLY A 272 13.65 15.81 -15.77
CA GLY A 272 13.50 15.40 -17.17
C GLY A 272 14.83 14.89 -17.72
N LYS A 273 14.78 13.80 -18.50
CA LYS A 273 15.94 13.34 -19.28
C LYS A 273 15.95 14.04 -20.64
N ARG A 274 17.16 14.36 -21.11
CA ARG A 274 17.44 14.80 -22.48
C ARG A 274 16.97 13.75 -23.50
N GLY A 275 16.14 14.19 -24.42
CA GLY A 275 15.80 13.59 -25.71
C GLY A 275 15.38 14.73 -26.61
#